data_AF-A0A920HWC2-F1
#
_entry.id   AF-A0A920HWC2-F1
#
_cell.length_a   1.000
_cell.length_b   1.000
_cell.length_c   1.000
_cell.angle_alpha   90.00
_cell.angle_beta   90.00
_cell.angle_gamma   90.00
#
_symmetry.space_group_name_H-M   'P 1'
#
loop_
_entity.id
_entity.type
_entity.pdbx_description
1 polymer ?
#
loop_
_entity_poly.entity_id
_entity_poly.type
_entity_poly.pdbx_seq_one_letter_code
_entity_poly.pdbx_strand_id
1 'polypeptide(L)'
;MPKPDFDVVIYAVEDDHDADFLYAMVDDYNRVYKNYKFIPDHRKAKTFINGVQTNNGKYNLVLCQPRKELTEARKKLGKTNYYDYWDESYLHEVLEDDYNKVFNKKRQ
;
A
#
# COMPACT_ATOMS: atom_id res chain seq x y z
N MET A 1 -0.46 14.18 -7.18
CA MET A 1 -1.37 13.87 -8.31
C MET A 1 -0.75 12.76 -9.15
N PRO A 2 -1.51 11.82 -9.73
CA PRO A 2 -0.91 10.72 -10.50
C PRO A 2 0.01 11.18 -11.64
N LYS A 3 1.07 10.41 -11.91
CA LYS A 3 1.97 10.62 -13.05
C LYS A 3 1.97 9.35 -13.92
N PRO A 4 1.31 9.36 -15.09
CA PRO A 4 1.08 8.15 -15.87
C PRO A 4 2.36 7.54 -16.47
N ASP A 5 3.43 8.32 -16.59
CA ASP A 5 4.71 7.86 -17.16
C ASP A 5 5.57 7.08 -16.15
N PHE A 6 5.07 6.88 -14.92
CA PHE A 6 5.79 6.21 -13.83
C PHE A 6 4.96 5.08 -13.24
N ASP A 7 5.62 3.95 -12.95
CA ASP A 7 4.98 2.82 -12.26
C ASP A 7 4.62 3.17 -10.82
N VAL A 8 5.49 3.92 -10.14
CA VAL A 8 5.29 4.41 -8.76
C VAL A 8 5.84 5.82 -8.64
N VAL A 9 5.05 6.70 -8.03
CA VAL A 9 5.51 8.02 -7.56
C VAL A 9 5.50 8.02 -6.04
N ILE A 10 6.61 8.42 -5.43
CA ILE A 10 6.73 8.55 -3.98
C ILE A 10 6.74 10.04 -3.64
N TYR A 11 5.74 10.48 -2.88
CA TYR A 11 5.65 11.84 -2.35
C TYR A 11 6.22 11.87 -0.95
N ALA A 12 7.21 12.73 -0.70
CA ALA A 12 7.56 13.14 0.65
C ALA A 12 6.59 14.24 1.10
N VAL A 13 5.92 14.01 2.23
CA VAL A 13 4.95 14.92 2.83
C VAL A 13 5.59 15.54 4.07
N GLU A 14 5.24 16.80 4.32
CA GLU A 14 5.68 17.51 5.54
C GLU A 14 5.26 16.74 6.80
N ASP A 15 6.10 16.83 7.83
CA ASP A 15 5.98 16.03 9.05
C ASP A 15 5.47 16.84 10.25
N ASP A 16 4.97 18.04 9.99
CA ASP A 16 4.28 18.94 10.91
C ASP A 16 2.82 18.52 11.18
N HIS A 17 2.31 17.54 10.42
CA HIS A 17 1.01 16.93 10.60
C HIS A 17 1.08 15.53 11.23
N ASP A 18 0.01 15.15 11.93
CA ASP A 18 -0.11 13.82 12.52
C ASP A 18 -0.50 12.73 11.49
N ALA A 19 -0.53 11.49 11.95
CA ALA A 19 -0.84 10.34 11.09
C ALA A 19 -2.29 10.40 10.57
N ASP A 20 -3.22 10.92 11.38
CA ASP A 20 -4.63 11.00 11.03
C ASP A 20 -4.86 11.93 9.84
N PHE A 21 -4.14 13.06 9.81
CA PHE A 21 -4.14 13.94 8.64
C PHE A 21 -3.64 13.24 7.37
N LEU A 22 -2.52 12.51 7.44
CA LEU A 22 -1.98 11.78 6.29
C LEU A 22 -2.98 10.75 5.76
N TYR A 23 -3.62 10.01 6.67
CA TYR A 23 -4.58 8.96 6.32
C TYR A 23 -5.87 9.55 5.72
N ALA A 24 -6.43 10.59 6.33
CA ALA A 24 -7.61 11.28 5.79
C ALA A 24 -7.34 11.85 4.40
N MET A 25 -6.18 12.48 4.19
CA MET A 25 -5.79 12.98 2.88
C MET A 25 -5.66 11.85 1.86
N VAL A 26 -5.00 10.74 2.20
CA VAL A 26 -4.90 9.58 1.29
C VAL A 26 -6.27 9.00 0.95
N ASP A 27 -7.21 8.95 1.89
CA ASP A 27 -8.58 8.51 1.64
C ASP A 27 -9.30 9.42 0.64
N ASP A 28 -9.16 10.74 0.77
CA ASP A 28 -9.72 11.70 -0.18
C ASP A 28 -9.17 11.46 -1.60
N TYR A 29 -7.86 11.27 -1.73
CA TYR A 29 -7.23 10.98 -3.01
C TYR A 29 -7.66 9.63 -3.60
N ASN A 30 -7.81 8.59 -2.78
CA ASN A 30 -8.36 7.30 -3.21
C ASN A 30 -9.84 7.39 -3.62
N ARG A 31 -10.60 8.35 -3.06
CA ARG A 31 -11.97 8.62 -3.50
C ARG A 31 -12.02 9.31 -4.86
N VAL A 32 -11.11 10.25 -5.13
CA VAL A 32 -11.06 11.01 -6.39
C VAL A 32 -10.45 10.19 -7.53
N TYR A 33 -9.31 9.54 -7.30
CA TYR A 33 -8.51 8.89 -8.34
C TYR A 33 -8.72 7.38 -8.35
N LYS A 34 -9.89 6.93 -8.83
CA LYS A 34 -10.31 5.51 -8.79
C LYS A 34 -9.36 4.53 -9.50
N ASN A 35 -8.60 4.98 -10.50
CA ASN A 35 -7.64 4.14 -11.24
C ASN A 35 -6.26 4.06 -10.58
N TYR A 36 -6.02 4.84 -9.52
CA TYR A 36 -4.77 4.85 -8.77
C TYR A 36 -5.01 4.41 -7.32
N LYS A 37 -3.96 3.88 -6.70
CA LYS A 37 -3.93 3.62 -5.26
C LYS A 37 -2.91 4.56 -4.64
N PHE A 38 -3.37 5.30 -3.65
CA PHE A 38 -2.55 6.05 -2.73
C PHE A 38 -2.38 5.21 -1.46
N ILE A 39 -1.14 5.00 -1.04
CA ILE A 39 -0.78 4.21 0.14
C ILE A 39 0.02 5.12 1.08
N PRO A 40 -0.44 5.36 2.32
CA PRO A 40 0.31 6.14 3.28
C PRO A 40 1.40 5.28 3.94
N ASP A 41 2.58 5.87 4.17
CA ASP A 41 3.63 5.32 5.03
C ASP A 41 4.11 6.44 5.97
N HIS A 42 3.44 6.56 7.11
CA HIS A 42 3.76 7.58 8.10
C HIS A 42 5.10 7.25 8.79
N ARG A 43 5.93 8.25 9.09
CA ARG A 43 7.27 8.04 9.71
C ARG A 43 7.25 7.29 11.05
N LYS A 44 6.11 7.32 11.75
CA LYS A 44 5.90 6.62 13.04
C LYS A 44 5.07 5.33 12.91
N ALA A 45 4.65 4.95 11.71
CA ALA A 45 3.92 3.71 11.48
C ALA A 45 4.79 2.52 11.93
N LYS A 46 4.18 1.58 12.65
CA LYS A 46 4.85 0.38 13.14
C LYS A 46 4.44 -0.80 12.28
N THR A 47 5.00 -0.90 11.09
CA THR A 47 4.78 -1.99 10.15
C THR A 47 5.92 -3.01 10.27
N PHE A 48 5.57 -4.30 10.23
CA PHE A 48 6.54 -5.38 10.37
C PHE A 48 6.33 -6.45 9.30
N ILE A 49 7.43 -6.97 8.77
CA ILE A 49 7.45 -8.20 7.97
C ILE A 49 8.46 -9.12 8.63
N ASN A 50 8.03 -10.33 9.02
CA ASN A 50 8.89 -11.29 9.72
C ASN A 50 9.62 -10.70 10.95
N GLY A 51 8.95 -9.83 11.72
CA GLY A 51 9.53 -9.15 12.88
C GLY A 51 10.53 -8.02 12.55
N VAL A 52 10.82 -7.77 11.26
CA VAL A 52 11.64 -6.65 10.80
C VAL A 52 10.73 -5.44 10.57
N GLN A 53 11.04 -4.32 11.23
CA GLN A 53 10.31 -3.07 11.04
C GLN A 53 10.60 -2.50 9.63
N THR A 54 9.55 -2.22 8.86
CA THR A 54 9.67 -1.89 7.43
C THR A 54 9.48 -0.42 7.10
N ASN A 55 8.99 0.38 8.04
CA ASN A 55 8.79 1.81 7.79
C ASN A 55 10.13 2.55 7.68
N ASN A 56 10.12 3.70 6.99
CA ASN A 56 11.35 4.45 6.72
C ASN A 56 11.88 5.26 7.93
N GLY A 57 11.05 5.49 8.96
CA GLY A 57 11.40 6.17 10.21
C GLY A 57 11.73 7.67 10.11
N LYS A 58 11.75 8.26 8.91
CA LYS A 58 12.26 9.61 8.64
C LYS A 58 11.19 10.56 8.10
N TYR A 59 10.49 10.14 7.06
CA TYR A 59 9.55 10.96 6.30
C TYR A 59 8.16 10.36 6.33
N ASN A 60 7.16 11.23 6.26
CA ASN A 60 5.82 10.83 5.86
C ASN A 60 5.84 10.64 4.35
N LEU A 61 5.54 9.42 3.90
CA LEU A 61 5.52 9.10 2.48
C LEU A 61 4.10 8.78 2.03
N VAL A 62 3.80 9.12 0.77
CA VAL A 62 2.63 8.61 0.06
C VAL A 62 3.08 8.01 -1.26
N LEU A 63 2.81 6.71 -1.42
CA LEU A 63 3.05 6.01 -2.68
C LEU A 63 1.80 6.14 -3.54
N CYS A 64 1.98 6.53 -4.80
CA CYS A 64 0.93 6.63 -5.80
C CYS A 64 1.28 5.75 -6.98
N GLN A 65 0.43 4.78 -7.29
CA GLN A 65 0.67 3.81 -8.36
C GLN A 65 -0.66 3.40 -9.01
N PRO A 66 -0.68 3.07 -10.31
CA PRO A 66 -1.91 2.65 -10.95
C PRO A 66 -2.38 1.29 -10.42
N ARG A 67 -3.70 1.18 -10.17
CA ARG A 67 -4.29 0.03 -9.43
C ARG A 67 -4.10 -1.28 -10.17
N LYS A 68 -4.22 -1.26 -11.50
CA LYS A 68 -4.18 -2.46 -12.33
C LYS A 68 -2.82 -3.14 -12.20
N GLU A 69 -1.75 -2.38 -12.36
CA GLU A 69 -0.36 -2.82 -12.28
C GLU A 69 -0.04 -3.30 -10.87
N LEU A 70 -0.48 -2.57 -9.85
CA LEU A 70 -0.37 -2.97 -8.44
C LEU A 70 -1.05 -4.33 -8.17
N THR A 71 -2.29 -4.50 -8.61
CA THR A 71 -3.02 -5.77 -8.43
C THR A 71 -2.31 -6.93 -9.13
N GLU A 72 -1.80 -6.73 -10.35
CA GLU A 72 -1.07 -7.77 -11.07
C GLU A 72 0.28 -8.12 -10.39
N ALA A 73 0.99 -7.13 -9.85
CA ALA A 73 2.19 -7.37 -9.05
C ALA A 73 1.86 -8.17 -7.78
N ARG A 74 0.79 -7.80 -7.06
CA ARG A 74 0.32 -8.51 -5.86
C ARG A 74 -0.06 -9.96 -6.15
N LYS A 75 -0.73 -10.23 -7.28
CA LYS A 75 -1.04 -11.60 -7.73
C LYS A 75 0.21 -12.42 -8.04
N LYS A 76 1.27 -11.80 -8.58
CA LYS A 76 2.56 -12.48 -8.78
C LYS A 76 3.20 -12.83 -7.44
N LEU A 77 3.21 -11.89 -6.49
CA LEU A 77 3.74 -12.10 -5.13
C LEU A 77 2.97 -13.19 -4.38
N GLY A 78 1.63 -13.24 -4.49
CA GLY A 78 0.81 -14.29 -3.87
C GLY A 78 0.99 -15.70 -4.44
N LYS A 79 1.78 -15.87 -5.50
CA LYS A 79 2.22 -17.20 -5.99
C LYS A 79 3.57 -17.62 -5.40
N THR A 80 4.19 -16.77 -4.60
CA THR A 80 5.45 -17.00 -3.88
C THR A 80 5.18 -17.09 -2.39
N ASN A 81 6.21 -17.33 -1.58
CA ASN A 81 6.12 -17.31 -0.12
C ASN A 81 6.18 -15.89 0.48
N TYR A 82 6.10 -14.83 -0.33
CA TYR A 82 6.27 -13.46 0.13
C TYR A 82 5.30 -13.07 1.26
N TYR A 83 4.02 -13.40 1.12
CA TYR A 83 3.00 -13.07 2.12
C TYR A 83 2.93 -14.06 3.29
N ASP A 84 3.66 -15.18 3.23
CA ASP A 84 3.68 -16.18 4.32
C ASP A 84 4.30 -15.63 5.61
N TYR A 85 5.08 -14.54 5.49
CA TYR A 85 5.79 -13.89 6.60
C TYR A 85 5.08 -12.63 7.14
N TRP A 86 3.88 -12.35 6.66
CA TRP A 86 3.08 -11.20 7.07
C TRP A 86 2.06 -11.64 8.10
N ASP A 87 1.80 -10.78 9.10
CA ASP A 87 0.66 -11.02 9.97
C ASP A 87 -0.65 -10.85 9.18
N GLU A 88 -1.65 -11.67 9.53
CA GLU A 88 -2.93 -11.73 8.80
C GLU A 88 -3.65 -10.37 8.81
N SER A 89 -3.61 -9.63 9.92
CA SER A 89 -4.21 -8.30 10.03
C SER A 89 -3.58 -7.30 9.05
N TYR A 90 -2.26 -7.24 8.99
CA TYR A 90 -1.51 -6.35 8.12
C TYR A 90 -1.63 -6.75 6.66
N LEU A 91 -1.70 -8.07 6.38
CA LEU A 91 -1.98 -8.59 5.05
C LEU A 91 -3.34 -8.11 4.53
N HIS A 92 -4.38 -8.19 5.38
CA HIS A 92 -5.72 -7.68 5.05
C HIS A 92 -5.75 -6.17 4.87
N GLU A 93 -5.07 -5.42 5.74
CA GLU A 93 -4.94 -3.96 5.65
C GLU A 93 -4.31 -3.54 4.32
N VAL A 94 -3.21 -4.18 3.92
CA VAL A 94 -2.47 -3.79 2.70
C VAL A 94 -3.16 -4.25 1.42
N LEU A 95 -3.74 -5.46 1.42
CA LEU A 95 -4.36 -6.01 0.21
C LEU A 95 -5.79 -5.53 -0.03
N GLU A 96 -6.56 -5.24 1.01
CA GLU A 96 -7.96 -4.77 0.88
C GLU A 96 -8.76 -5.68 -0.07
N ASP A 97 -9.44 -5.10 -1.06
CA ASP A 97 -10.18 -5.82 -2.11
C ASP A 97 -9.31 -6.79 -2.92
N ASP A 98 -8.00 -6.57 -3.00
CA ASP A 98 -7.08 -7.46 -3.70
C ASP A 98 -6.83 -8.75 -2.92
N TYR A 99 -7.12 -8.83 -1.62
CA TYR A 99 -6.92 -10.06 -0.83
C TYR A 99 -7.58 -11.26 -1.51
N ASN A 100 -8.85 -11.10 -1.90
CA ASN A 100 -9.59 -12.13 -2.63
C ASN A 100 -9.02 -12.38 -4.02
N LYS A 101 -8.50 -11.36 -4.72
CA LYS A 101 -7.90 -11.54 -6.05
C LYS A 101 -6.54 -12.26 -6.00
N VAL A 102 -5.84 -12.13 -4.87
CA VAL A 102 -4.54 -12.74 -4.63
C VAL A 102 -4.71 -14.19 -4.15
N PHE A 103 -5.61 -14.44 -3.20
CA PHE A 103 -5.73 -15.74 -2.53
C PHE A 103 -6.96 -16.58 -2.95
N ASN A 104 -8.05 -16.00 -3.45
CA ASN A 104 -9.15 -16.78 -4.01
C ASN A 104 -8.91 -17.08 -5.49
N LYS A 105 -8.21 -18.18 -5.75
CA LYS A 105 -8.41 -18.93 -7.00
C LYS A 105 -9.75 -19.66 -6.87
N LYS A 106 -10.70 -19.39 -7.77
CA LYS A 106 -11.73 -20.41 -8.08
C LYS A 106 -10.96 -21.72 -8.30
N ARG A 107 -11.24 -22.73 -7.47
CA ARG A 107 -10.90 -24.12 -7.79
C ARG A 107 -11.38 -24.33 -9.23
N GLN A 108 -10.43 -24.63 -10.13
CA GLN A 108 -10.76 -25.08 -11.48
C GLN A 108 -11.64 -26.33 -11.40
#